data_AF-A0AB35X6Q2-F1
#
_entry.id   AF-A0AB35X6Q2-F1
#
_cell.length_a   1.000
_cell.length_b   1.000
_cell.length_c   1.000
_cell.angle_alpha   90.00
_cell.angle_beta   90.00
_cell.angle_gamma   90.00
#
_symmetry.space_group_name_H-M   'P 1'
#
loop_
_entity.id
_entity.type
_entity.pdbx_description
1 polymer ?
#
loop_
_entity_poly.entity_id
_entity_poly.type
_entity_poly.pdbx_seq_one_letter_code
_entity_poly.pdbx_strand_id
1 'polypeptide(L)'
;MSLNWHALTNFSDKLYMFICRMEASTENERLTLSRVNGNPTIGAGFDLVAGGDLVRDAVLKGMGFHFDGENVSRQQATENYYIGKLEELMEAHVTDVSQYNQILLERRNNTDPAYAALVPVDSRRTEFRFYSDAEVRSVFDSLWEDVYKARVLNRLPAGSGDNTALTESKEIIVLASLGWNNAGLIGPSLREAIRQGNRAEAWFEIRYRSNDPDQAAKIRSGIAKRRFMESQVFGLYDNPQEVSAAEAQNIFRMLQNHRQTIMDYEAAFGHAPDTDSPTNDRIAAANHDYTTIIDLAQNVSEQEVSDLTAMS
;
A
#
# COMPACT_ATOMS: atom_id res chain seq x y z
N MET A 1 -26.27 -8.52 -5.72
CA MET A 1 -25.26 -9.41 -6.34
C MET A 1 -23.94 -9.11 -5.65
N SER A 2 -23.03 -10.07 -5.50
CA SER A 2 -21.67 -9.80 -5.03
C SER A 2 -20.76 -9.52 -6.23
N LEU A 3 -19.68 -8.77 -6.03
CA LEU A 3 -18.61 -8.71 -7.03
C LEU A 3 -18.06 -10.12 -7.27
N ASN A 4 -17.70 -10.42 -8.52
CA ASN A 4 -16.92 -11.60 -8.84
C ASN A 4 -15.44 -11.30 -8.56
N TRP A 5 -14.77 -12.11 -7.75
CA TRP A 5 -13.41 -11.81 -7.29
C TRP A 5 -12.41 -12.68 -8.06
N HIS A 6 -11.40 -12.04 -8.66
CA HIS A 6 -10.47 -12.75 -9.53
C HIS A 6 -9.28 -13.26 -8.72
N ALA A 7 -9.35 -14.52 -8.30
CA ALA A 7 -8.31 -15.18 -7.53
C ALA A 7 -6.95 -15.14 -8.26
N LEU A 8 -5.90 -14.93 -7.48
CA LEU A 8 -4.52 -14.88 -7.95
C LEU A 8 -3.72 -16.05 -7.37
N THR A 9 -2.97 -16.72 -8.22
CA THR A 9 -1.87 -17.58 -7.78
C THR A 9 -0.73 -16.72 -7.23
N ASN A 10 -0.06 -17.17 -6.17
CA ASN A 10 1.03 -16.43 -5.49
C ASN A 10 0.59 -15.05 -5.01
N PHE A 11 -0.59 -14.97 -4.40
CA PHE A 11 -1.18 -13.72 -3.91
C PHE A 11 -0.21 -12.89 -3.06
N SER A 12 0.43 -13.49 -2.05
CA SER A 12 1.36 -12.79 -1.15
C SER A 12 2.53 -12.14 -1.91
N ASP A 13 3.10 -12.81 -2.90
CA ASP A 13 4.17 -12.25 -3.74
C ASP A 13 3.68 -11.07 -4.57
N LYS A 14 2.51 -11.22 -5.20
CA LYS A 14 1.91 -10.17 -6.04
C LYS A 14 1.53 -8.95 -5.20
N LEU A 15 0.98 -9.16 -4.01
CA LEU A 15 0.66 -8.09 -3.07
C LEU A 15 1.94 -7.36 -2.63
N TYR A 16 2.98 -8.07 -2.23
CA TYR A 16 4.26 -7.48 -1.83
C TYR A 16 4.88 -6.66 -2.97
N MET A 17 4.92 -7.21 -4.19
CA MET A 17 5.42 -6.50 -5.37
C MET A 17 4.61 -5.24 -5.67
N PHE A 18 3.28 -5.31 -5.56
CA PHE A 18 2.39 -4.17 -5.78
C PHE A 18 2.67 -3.05 -4.77
N ILE A 19 2.67 -3.36 -3.47
CA ILE A 19 2.93 -2.35 -2.44
C ILE A 19 4.34 -1.79 -2.56
N CYS A 20 5.36 -2.62 -2.77
CA CYS A 20 6.73 -2.12 -2.97
C CYS A 20 6.80 -1.16 -4.16
N ARG A 21 6.18 -1.50 -5.29
CA ARG A 21 6.23 -0.63 -6.46
C ARG A 21 5.53 0.72 -6.22
N MET A 22 4.51 0.72 -5.37
CA MET A 22 3.73 1.91 -5.02
C MET A 22 4.37 2.78 -3.92
N GLU A 23 5.08 2.19 -2.96
CA GLU A 23 5.60 2.88 -1.76
C GLU A 23 7.11 3.12 -1.78
N ALA A 24 7.89 2.16 -2.29
CA ALA A 24 9.35 2.17 -2.24
C ALA A 24 9.91 1.30 -3.38
N SER A 25 10.01 1.91 -4.56
CA SER A 25 10.16 1.22 -5.85
C SER A 25 11.54 0.57 -6.04
N THR A 26 12.57 1.12 -5.40
CA THR A 26 13.94 0.61 -5.44
C THR A 26 14.30 -0.12 -4.15
N GLU A 27 15.24 -1.07 -4.24
CA GLU A 27 15.75 -1.76 -3.05
C GLU A 27 16.34 -0.76 -2.06
N ASN A 28 17.12 0.21 -2.52
CA ASN A 28 17.71 1.21 -1.62
C ASN A 28 16.64 2.00 -0.83
N GLU A 29 15.55 2.42 -1.46
CA GLU A 29 14.42 3.07 -0.77
C GLU A 29 13.82 2.19 0.32
N ARG A 30 13.73 0.87 0.08
CA ARG A 30 13.21 -0.08 1.07
C ARG A 30 14.17 -0.34 2.22
N LEU A 31 15.47 -0.40 1.93
CA LEU A 31 16.45 -0.76 2.94
C LEU A 31 16.75 0.39 3.91
N THR A 32 16.62 1.64 3.49
CA THR A 32 17.05 2.80 4.27
C THR A 32 15.90 3.59 4.88
N LEU A 33 16.12 4.15 6.08
CA LEU A 33 15.20 5.12 6.67
C LEU A 33 15.09 6.37 5.79
N SER A 34 13.86 6.80 5.54
CA SER A 34 13.55 7.99 4.76
C SER A 34 12.52 8.85 5.47
N ARG A 35 12.39 10.11 5.03
CA ARG A 35 11.37 11.04 5.51
C ARG A 35 10.19 11.06 4.55
N VAL A 36 9.02 10.61 5.01
CA VAL A 36 7.76 10.68 4.26
C VAL A 36 6.75 11.48 5.08
N ASN A 37 6.26 12.60 4.54
CA ASN A 37 5.32 13.50 5.22
C ASN A 37 5.75 13.95 6.63
N GLY A 38 7.06 14.00 6.89
CA GLY A 38 7.59 14.35 8.21
C GLY A 38 7.92 13.15 9.10
N ASN A 39 7.44 11.96 8.77
CA ASN A 39 7.61 10.76 9.57
C ASN A 39 8.83 9.94 9.13
N PRO A 40 9.56 9.30 10.07
CA PRO A 40 10.49 8.23 9.75
C PRO A 40 9.76 7.03 9.13
N THR A 41 10.16 6.64 7.92
CA THR A 41 9.55 5.55 7.15
C THR A 41 10.63 4.66 6.54
N ILE A 42 10.44 3.34 6.57
CA ILE A 42 11.40 2.34 6.05
C ILE A 42 10.66 1.16 5.39
N GLY A 43 11.36 0.29 4.67
CA GLY A 43 10.77 -0.92 4.08
C GLY A 43 9.78 -0.58 2.97
N ALA A 44 8.68 -1.33 2.91
CA ALA A 44 7.62 -1.12 1.93
C ALA A 44 6.65 0.00 2.37
N GLY A 45 7.18 1.14 2.83
CA GLY A 45 6.38 2.26 3.34
C GLY A 45 5.88 2.07 4.78
N PHE A 46 6.67 1.42 5.64
CA PHE A 46 6.35 1.26 7.05
C PHE A 46 6.55 2.59 7.80
N ASP A 47 5.47 3.35 7.96
CA ASP A 47 5.46 4.59 8.73
C ASP A 47 5.60 4.28 10.23
N LEU A 48 6.74 4.65 10.82
CA LEU A 48 7.07 4.35 12.20
C LEU A 48 6.36 5.27 13.21
N VAL A 49 5.52 6.20 12.75
CA VAL A 49 4.67 7.04 13.60
C VAL A 49 3.21 6.63 13.45
N ALA A 50 2.67 6.74 12.24
CA ALA A 50 1.27 6.43 11.97
C ALA A 50 0.95 4.94 12.09
N GLY A 51 1.96 4.08 11.94
CA GLY A 51 1.85 2.65 12.16
C GLY A 51 1.72 2.23 13.63
N GLY A 52 2.15 3.10 14.56
CA GLY A 52 2.17 2.81 16.00
C GLY A 52 3.03 1.61 16.38
N ASP A 53 2.82 1.11 17.60
CA ASP A 53 3.65 0.07 18.21
C ASP A 53 3.73 -1.20 17.37
N LEU A 54 2.62 -1.65 16.76
CA LEU A 54 2.62 -2.87 15.94
C LEU A 54 3.59 -2.78 14.74
N VAL A 55 3.70 -1.60 14.11
CA VAL A 55 4.64 -1.39 13.01
C VAL A 55 6.07 -1.27 13.51
N ARG A 56 6.30 -0.53 14.60
CA ARG A 56 7.63 -0.38 15.21
C ARG A 56 8.18 -1.71 15.68
N ASP A 57 7.37 -2.48 16.41
CA ASP A 57 7.70 -3.81 16.90
C ASP A 57 8.08 -4.74 15.76
N ALA A 58 7.28 -4.80 14.69
CA ALA A 58 7.56 -5.67 13.55
C ALA A 58 8.88 -5.29 12.86
N VAL A 59 9.13 -3.98 12.67
CA VAL A 59 10.38 -3.49 12.08
C VAL A 59 11.57 -3.81 12.98
N LEU A 60 11.49 -3.55 14.28
CA LEU A 60 12.55 -3.84 15.24
C LEU A 60 12.80 -5.35 15.36
N LYS A 61 11.75 -6.18 15.42
CA LYS A 61 11.87 -7.66 15.35
C LYS A 61 12.58 -8.10 14.07
N GLY A 62 12.20 -7.54 12.92
CA GLY A 62 12.87 -7.78 11.64
C GLY A 62 14.34 -7.34 11.64
N MET A 63 14.70 -6.36 12.46
CA MET A 63 16.08 -5.92 12.68
C MET A 63 16.83 -6.75 13.74
N GLY A 64 16.22 -7.80 14.30
CA GLY A 64 16.85 -8.67 15.29
C GLY A 64 16.81 -8.13 16.73
N PHE A 65 15.80 -7.31 17.05
CA PHE A 65 15.46 -7.00 18.43
C PHE A 65 14.62 -8.10 19.05
N HIS A 66 14.87 -8.38 20.33
CA HIS A 66 14.17 -9.42 21.08
C HIS A 66 13.09 -8.80 21.97
N PHE A 67 11.84 -9.24 21.78
CA PHE A 67 10.69 -8.83 22.58
C PHE A 67 10.25 -10.02 23.42
N ASP A 68 10.17 -9.87 24.74
CA ASP A 68 9.71 -10.93 25.66
C ASP A 68 8.85 -10.40 26.83
N GLY A 69 8.01 -11.31 27.36
CA GLY A 69 6.85 -11.06 28.22
C GLY A 69 7.08 -10.98 29.75
N GLU A 70 5.97 -11.06 30.49
CA GLU A 70 5.65 -10.52 31.84
C GLU A 70 6.71 -10.55 32.97
N ASN A 71 7.79 -11.33 32.87
CA ASN A 71 8.89 -11.37 33.85
C ASN A 71 10.21 -10.89 33.21
N VAL A 72 10.43 -9.58 33.25
CA VAL A 72 11.58 -8.94 32.61
C VAL A 72 12.87 -9.26 33.38
N SER A 73 13.68 -10.19 32.85
CA SER A 73 15.04 -10.42 33.31
C SER A 73 15.89 -9.15 33.15
N ARG A 74 17.02 -9.02 33.87
CA ARG A 74 17.91 -7.86 33.72
C ARG A 74 18.42 -7.69 32.27
N GLN A 75 18.67 -8.81 31.58
CA GLN A 75 19.06 -8.84 30.19
C GLN A 75 17.96 -8.30 29.28
N GLN A 76 16.71 -8.71 29.52
CA GLN A 76 15.56 -8.22 28.77
C GLN A 76 15.30 -6.73 29.05
N ALA A 77 15.49 -6.26 30.28
CA ALA A 77 15.38 -4.83 30.60
C ALA A 77 16.43 -4.00 29.84
N THR A 78 17.60 -4.57 29.57
CA THR A 78 18.65 -3.93 28.77
C THR A 78 18.25 -3.87 27.30
N GLU A 79 17.66 -4.92 26.74
CA GLU A 79 17.14 -4.90 25.36
C GLU A 79 15.99 -3.89 25.21
N ASN A 80 15.02 -3.92 26.15
CA ASN A 80 13.88 -3.01 26.18
C ASN A 80 14.32 -1.54 26.31
N TYR A 81 15.43 -1.26 26.99
CA TYR A 81 15.99 0.08 27.06
C TYR A 81 16.41 0.62 25.68
N TYR A 82 17.05 -0.21 24.85
CA TYR A 82 17.43 0.21 23.50
C TYR A 82 16.23 0.30 22.55
N ILE A 83 15.25 -0.60 22.70
CA ILE A 83 13.97 -0.53 21.99
C ILE A 83 13.28 0.80 22.30
N GLY A 84 13.10 1.12 23.59
CA GLY A 84 12.44 2.36 24.02
C GLY A 84 13.13 3.62 23.51
N LYS A 85 14.47 3.66 23.52
CA LYS A 85 15.22 4.78 22.92
C LYS A 85 14.94 4.96 21.41
N LEU A 86 14.81 3.86 20.67
CA LEU A 86 14.51 3.92 19.23
C LEU A 86 13.06 4.35 19.02
N GLU A 87 12.13 3.86 19.82
CA GLU A 87 10.72 4.26 19.80
C GLU A 87 10.55 5.75 20.12
N GLU A 88 11.28 6.29 21.10
CA GLU A 88 11.30 7.71 21.42
C GLU A 88 11.70 8.57 20.19
N LEU A 89 12.70 8.14 19.42
CA LEU A 89 13.08 8.82 18.17
C LEU A 89 11.95 8.74 17.13
N MET A 90 11.31 7.58 16.99
CA MET A 90 10.20 7.38 16.04
C MET A 90 9.03 8.28 16.42
N GLU A 91 8.58 8.26 17.67
CA GLU A 91 7.50 9.10 18.21
C GLU A 91 7.78 10.59 18.08
N ALA A 92 9.04 11.00 18.24
CA ALA A 92 9.47 12.37 18.06
C ALA A 92 9.63 12.77 16.58
N HIS A 93 9.22 11.94 15.63
CA HIS A 93 9.34 12.16 14.18
C HIS A 93 10.80 12.39 13.72
N VAL A 94 11.78 11.84 14.44
CA VAL A 94 13.20 11.99 14.08
C VAL A 94 13.48 11.19 12.82
N THR A 95 13.99 11.88 11.79
CA THR A 95 14.33 11.30 10.47
C THR A 95 15.83 11.27 10.20
N ASP A 96 16.63 11.82 11.12
CA ASP A 96 18.08 11.77 11.07
C ASP A 96 18.56 10.38 11.52
N VAL A 97 18.91 9.53 10.55
CA VAL A 97 19.37 8.16 10.78
C VAL A 97 20.62 8.08 11.65
N SER A 98 21.43 9.16 11.74
CA SER A 98 22.63 9.15 12.57
C SER A 98 22.31 8.98 14.06
N GLN A 99 21.17 9.46 14.52
CA GLN A 99 20.71 9.31 15.91
C GLN A 99 20.29 7.87 16.21
N TYR A 100 19.63 7.20 15.26
CA TYR A 100 19.32 5.77 15.37
C TYR A 100 20.62 4.94 15.40
N ASN A 101 21.58 5.26 14.52
CA ASN A 101 22.87 4.57 14.45
C ASN A 101 23.67 4.74 15.75
N GLN A 102 23.56 5.89 16.43
CA GLN A 102 24.19 6.10 17.75
C GLN A 102 23.64 5.12 18.78
N ILE A 103 22.31 4.95 18.87
CA ILE A 103 21.68 4.00 19.79
C ILE A 103 22.10 2.56 19.46
N LEU A 104 22.14 2.21 18.16
CA LEU A 104 22.59 0.90 17.72
C LEU A 104 24.06 0.64 18.04
N LEU A 105 24.92 1.66 17.93
CA LEU A 105 26.32 1.58 18.33
C LEU A 105 26.47 1.42 19.85
N GLU A 106 25.67 2.13 20.66
CA GLU A 106 25.60 1.90 22.11
C GLU A 106 25.19 0.46 22.44
N ARG A 107 24.17 -0.06 21.76
CA ARG A 107 23.72 -1.46 21.88
C ARG A 107 24.83 -2.44 21.51
N ARG A 108 25.51 -2.23 20.38
CA ARG A 108 26.64 -3.04 19.92
C ARG A 108 27.77 -3.07 20.94
N ASN A 109 28.09 -1.92 21.53
CA ASN A 109 29.20 -1.76 22.47
C ASN A 109 28.87 -2.15 23.92
N ASN A 110 27.65 -2.60 24.21
CA ASN A 110 27.30 -3.07 25.54
C ASN A 110 28.08 -4.33 25.91
N THR A 111 28.91 -4.24 26.94
CA THR A 111 29.84 -5.30 27.39
C THR A 111 29.29 -6.20 28.48
N ASP A 112 28.02 -6.05 28.90
CA ASP A 112 27.41 -6.91 29.92
C ASP A 112 27.35 -8.37 29.41
N PRO A 113 28.07 -9.32 30.05
CA PRO A 113 28.11 -10.72 29.60
C PRO A 113 26.75 -11.40 29.64
N ALA A 114 25.89 -11.00 30.59
CA ALA A 114 24.55 -11.54 30.72
C ALA A 114 23.70 -11.10 29.53
N TYR A 115 23.80 -9.82 29.14
CA TYR A 115 23.13 -9.32 27.95
C TYR A 115 23.68 -9.95 26.66
N ALA A 116 25.00 -10.18 26.56
CA ALA A 116 25.61 -10.89 25.44
C ALA A 116 25.14 -12.33 25.27
N ALA A 117 24.67 -12.98 26.36
CA ALA A 117 24.05 -14.29 26.28
C ALA A 117 22.62 -14.24 25.70
N LEU A 118 21.88 -13.15 25.89
CA LEU A 118 20.55 -12.94 25.30
C LEU A 118 20.68 -12.52 23.83
N VAL A 119 21.48 -11.49 23.57
CA VAL A 119 21.71 -10.92 22.25
C VAL A 119 23.21 -10.94 21.96
N PRO A 120 23.73 -11.93 21.21
CA PRO A 120 25.13 -12.03 20.85
C PRO A 120 25.64 -10.74 20.19
N VAL A 121 26.88 -10.33 20.51
CA VAL A 121 27.46 -9.09 20.00
C VAL A 121 27.35 -9.03 18.48
N ASP A 122 27.69 -10.12 17.78
CA ASP A 122 27.68 -10.20 16.31
C ASP A 122 26.29 -10.07 15.68
N SER A 123 25.22 -10.35 16.43
CA SER A 123 23.84 -10.17 15.99
C SER A 123 23.35 -8.72 16.14
N ARG A 124 24.12 -7.85 16.81
CA ARG A 124 23.74 -6.45 17.03
C ARG A 124 24.16 -5.60 15.85
N ARG A 125 23.19 -4.92 15.24
CA ARG A 125 23.40 -3.97 14.14
C ARG A 125 24.06 -2.69 14.64
N THR A 126 24.74 -2.00 13.74
CA THR A 126 25.29 -0.64 13.95
C THR A 126 24.63 0.42 13.07
N GLU A 127 23.77 0.00 12.13
CA GLU A 127 23.07 0.87 11.20
C GLU A 127 21.57 0.54 11.22
N PHE A 128 20.74 1.59 11.24
CA PHE A 128 19.29 1.47 11.20
C PHE A 128 18.83 1.31 9.76
N ARG A 129 18.95 0.07 9.28
CA ARG A 129 18.57 -0.35 7.94
C ARG A 129 18.25 -1.84 7.89
N PHE A 130 17.45 -2.23 6.91
CA PHE A 130 17.35 -3.62 6.51
C PHE A 130 18.60 -4.02 5.70
N TYR A 131 19.05 -5.26 5.86
CA TYR A 131 20.21 -5.78 5.13
C TYR A 131 19.86 -6.32 3.75
N SER A 132 18.60 -6.69 3.52
CA SER A 132 18.11 -7.22 2.25
C SER A 132 16.61 -7.06 2.11
N ASP A 133 16.11 -7.15 0.88
CA ASP A 133 14.67 -7.24 0.62
C ASP A 133 14.00 -8.45 1.28
N ALA A 134 14.73 -9.53 1.57
CA ALA A 134 14.19 -10.66 2.28
C ALA A 134 13.76 -10.30 3.72
N GLU A 135 14.50 -9.41 4.40
CA GLU A 135 14.09 -8.89 5.71
C GLU A 135 12.86 -8.00 5.58
N VAL A 136 12.83 -7.13 4.57
CA VAL A 136 11.67 -6.27 4.28
C VAL A 136 10.43 -7.12 4.02
N ARG A 137 10.56 -8.21 3.25
CA ARG A 137 9.49 -9.16 2.96
C ARG A 137 8.99 -9.84 4.23
N SER A 138 9.88 -10.32 5.08
CA SER A 138 9.48 -10.96 6.35
C SER A 138 8.67 -10.02 7.25
N VAL A 139 9.08 -8.74 7.34
CA VAL A 139 8.33 -7.72 8.09
C VAL A 139 7.00 -7.42 7.41
N PHE A 140 6.99 -7.31 6.08
CA PHE A 140 5.77 -7.09 5.31
C PHE A 140 4.73 -8.19 5.54
N ASP A 141 5.12 -9.46 5.45
CA ASP A 141 4.21 -10.60 5.62
C ASP A 141 3.60 -10.61 7.02
N SER A 142 4.41 -10.33 8.05
CA SER A 142 3.95 -10.21 9.44
C SER A 142 2.94 -9.07 9.58
N LEU A 143 3.27 -7.88 9.06
CA LEU A 143 2.40 -6.72 9.14
C LEU A 143 1.12 -6.87 8.33
N TRP A 144 1.17 -7.54 7.18
CA TRP A 144 -0.02 -7.83 6.40
C TRP A 144 -1.00 -8.67 7.22
N GLU A 145 -0.55 -9.80 7.76
CA GLU A 145 -1.42 -10.70 8.51
C GLU A 145 -1.90 -10.10 9.84
N ASP A 146 -1.03 -9.42 10.59
CA ASP A 146 -1.34 -8.95 11.94
C ASP A 146 -2.04 -7.59 11.97
N VAL A 147 -1.87 -6.75 10.94
CA VAL A 147 -2.30 -5.34 10.97
C VAL A 147 -3.13 -4.96 9.74
N TYR A 148 -2.52 -5.02 8.55
CA TYR A 148 -3.09 -4.36 7.37
C TYR A 148 -4.27 -5.12 6.78
N LYS A 149 -4.26 -6.45 6.82
CA LYS A 149 -5.37 -7.29 6.35
C LYS A 149 -6.65 -6.99 7.12
N ALA A 150 -6.58 -6.99 8.45
CA ALA A 150 -7.73 -6.61 9.29
C ALA A 150 -8.17 -5.16 9.04
N ARG A 151 -7.22 -4.23 8.90
CA ARG A 151 -7.50 -2.81 8.58
C ARG A 151 -8.33 -2.66 7.30
N VAL A 152 -8.04 -3.47 6.27
CA VAL A 152 -8.77 -3.47 4.99
C VAL A 152 -10.11 -4.19 5.13
N LEU A 153 -10.12 -5.42 5.63
CA LEU A 153 -11.31 -6.27 5.71
C LEU A 153 -12.39 -5.70 6.63
N ASN A 154 -12.01 -5.00 7.72
CA ASN A 154 -12.96 -4.33 8.62
C ASN A 154 -13.70 -3.16 7.95
N ARG A 155 -13.20 -2.66 6.81
CA ARG A 155 -13.93 -1.69 5.99
C ARG A 155 -14.89 -2.38 5.02
N LEU A 156 -14.76 -3.66 4.74
CA LEU A 156 -15.64 -4.34 3.78
C LEU A 156 -16.93 -4.85 4.45
N PRO A 157 -17.92 -5.31 3.66
CA PRO A 157 -19.12 -5.92 4.22
C PRO A 157 -18.79 -7.10 5.16
N ALA A 158 -19.62 -7.33 6.17
CA ALA A 158 -19.42 -8.43 7.13
C ALA A 158 -19.31 -9.79 6.40
N GLY A 159 -18.40 -10.65 6.87
CA GLY A 159 -18.10 -11.94 6.24
C GLY A 159 -17.10 -11.88 5.07
N SER A 160 -16.61 -10.69 4.68
CA SER A 160 -15.60 -10.57 3.61
C SER A 160 -14.30 -11.30 3.92
N GLY A 161 -13.94 -11.45 5.20
CA GLY A 161 -12.72 -12.16 5.61
C GLY A 161 -12.78 -13.68 5.44
N ASP A 162 -13.98 -14.25 5.36
CA ASP A 162 -14.19 -15.69 5.16
C ASP A 162 -14.25 -16.07 3.67
N ASN A 163 -14.27 -15.07 2.78
CA ASN A 163 -14.35 -15.27 1.34
C ASN A 163 -12.95 -15.39 0.73
N THR A 164 -12.48 -16.62 0.56
CA THR A 164 -11.15 -16.90 -0.04
C THR A 164 -10.99 -16.34 -1.45
N ALA A 165 -12.07 -16.32 -2.24
CA ALA A 165 -12.02 -15.71 -3.57
C ALA A 165 -11.72 -14.21 -3.52
N LEU A 166 -12.15 -13.52 -2.45
CA LEU A 166 -11.82 -12.11 -2.19
C LEU A 166 -10.43 -11.97 -1.59
N THR A 167 -10.10 -12.74 -0.54
CA THR A 167 -8.87 -12.51 0.24
C THR A 167 -7.59 -12.87 -0.50
N GLU A 168 -7.70 -13.55 -1.65
CA GLU A 168 -6.59 -13.87 -2.55
C GLU A 168 -6.79 -13.29 -3.96
N SER A 169 -7.56 -12.22 -4.11
CA SER A 169 -7.95 -11.65 -5.41
C SER A 169 -7.05 -10.50 -5.89
N LYS A 170 -7.12 -10.14 -7.19
CA LYS A 170 -6.48 -8.91 -7.68
C LYS A 170 -7.11 -7.65 -7.08
N GLU A 171 -8.42 -7.66 -6.84
CA GLU A 171 -9.12 -6.52 -6.26
C GLU A 171 -8.72 -6.26 -4.81
N ILE A 172 -8.48 -7.30 -4.00
CA ILE A 172 -8.02 -7.08 -2.62
C ILE A 172 -6.59 -6.51 -2.59
N ILE A 173 -5.75 -6.74 -3.61
CA ILE A 173 -4.45 -6.04 -3.75
C ILE A 173 -4.68 -4.53 -3.88
N VAL A 174 -5.67 -4.12 -4.70
CA VAL A 174 -6.00 -2.70 -4.87
C VAL A 174 -6.55 -2.10 -3.58
N LEU A 175 -7.48 -2.80 -2.93
CA LEU A 175 -8.04 -2.36 -1.64
C LEU A 175 -6.97 -2.33 -0.54
N ALA A 176 -6.01 -3.25 -0.56
CA ALA A 176 -4.85 -3.23 0.31
C ALA A 176 -3.99 -2.01 0.06
N SER A 177 -3.71 -1.66 -1.20
CA SER A 177 -2.96 -0.43 -1.55
C SER A 177 -3.65 0.84 -1.07
N LEU A 178 -4.98 0.93 -1.19
CA LEU A 178 -5.76 2.03 -0.61
C LEU A 178 -5.63 2.05 0.91
N GLY A 179 -5.80 0.90 1.58
CA GLY A 179 -5.71 0.75 3.03
C GLY A 179 -4.32 1.01 3.60
N TRP A 180 -3.28 0.71 2.81
CA TRP A 180 -1.87 0.97 3.10
C TRP A 180 -1.60 2.47 3.14
N ASN A 181 -2.09 3.19 2.12
CA ASN A 181 -1.96 4.63 2.02
C ASN A 181 -2.81 5.36 3.07
N ASN A 182 -4.11 5.05 3.13
CA ASN A 182 -5.04 5.52 4.15
C ASN A 182 -6.33 4.69 4.10
N ALA A 183 -6.63 3.93 5.16
CA ALA A 183 -7.86 3.13 5.25
C ALA A 183 -9.17 3.93 5.07
N GLY A 184 -9.15 5.24 5.31
CA GLY A 184 -10.24 6.17 5.01
C GLY A 184 -10.65 6.20 3.53
N LEU A 185 -9.74 5.87 2.62
CA LEU A 185 -10.00 5.79 1.17
C LEU A 185 -10.96 4.66 0.81
N ILE A 186 -11.06 3.63 1.64
CA ILE A 186 -12.16 2.66 1.58
C ILE A 186 -13.39 3.29 2.27
N GLY A 187 -13.90 4.34 1.63
CA GLY A 187 -14.96 5.19 2.13
C GLY A 187 -16.37 4.60 1.95
N PRO A 188 -17.42 5.22 2.52
CA PRO A 188 -18.77 4.69 2.50
C PRO A 188 -19.30 4.33 1.10
N SER A 189 -19.03 5.18 0.08
CA SER A 189 -19.47 4.93 -1.29
C SER A 189 -18.81 3.71 -1.93
N LEU A 190 -17.48 3.58 -1.81
CA LEU A 190 -16.77 2.40 -2.29
C LEU A 190 -17.23 1.12 -1.58
N ARG A 191 -17.41 1.18 -0.26
CA ARG A 191 -17.93 0.06 0.53
C ARG A 191 -19.31 -0.37 0.05
N GLU A 192 -20.18 0.60 -0.21
CA GLU A 192 -21.53 0.36 -0.68
C GLU A 192 -21.55 -0.21 -2.10
N ALA A 193 -20.71 0.31 -3.00
CA ALA A 193 -20.55 -0.23 -4.35
C ALA A 193 -20.11 -1.71 -4.32
N ILE A 194 -19.13 -2.05 -3.48
CA ILE A 194 -18.68 -3.42 -3.25
C ILE A 194 -19.82 -4.29 -2.70
N ARG A 195 -20.56 -3.80 -1.70
CA ARG A 195 -21.69 -4.50 -1.08
C ARG A 195 -22.81 -4.81 -2.10
N GLN A 196 -23.06 -3.90 -3.02
CA GLN A 196 -24.08 -4.04 -4.05
C GLN A 196 -23.63 -4.91 -5.23
N GLY A 197 -22.35 -5.26 -5.33
CA GLY A 197 -21.76 -5.92 -6.49
C GLY A 197 -21.66 -4.99 -7.70
N ASN A 198 -21.57 -3.68 -7.48
CA ASN A 198 -21.50 -2.69 -8.54
C ASN A 198 -20.03 -2.37 -8.86
N ARG A 199 -19.43 -3.19 -9.74
CA ARG A 199 -18.02 -3.04 -10.14
C ARG A 199 -17.73 -1.69 -10.76
N ALA A 200 -18.59 -1.22 -11.66
CA ALA A 200 -18.42 0.06 -12.33
C ALA A 200 -18.35 1.23 -11.34
N GLU A 201 -19.23 1.24 -10.34
CA GLU A 201 -19.22 2.27 -9.30
C GLU A 201 -18.00 2.14 -8.38
N ALA A 202 -17.60 0.92 -8.01
CA ALA A 202 -16.40 0.70 -7.20
C ALA A 202 -15.13 1.19 -7.94
N TRP A 203 -15.01 0.88 -9.23
CA TRP A 203 -13.94 1.36 -10.09
C TRP A 203 -13.93 2.90 -10.17
N PHE A 204 -15.10 3.52 -10.32
CA PHE A 204 -15.24 4.98 -10.34
C PHE A 204 -14.76 5.62 -9.03
N GLU A 205 -15.17 5.08 -7.89
CA GLU A 205 -14.78 5.57 -6.57
C GLU A 205 -13.26 5.50 -6.36
N ILE A 206 -12.63 4.40 -6.78
CA ILE A 206 -11.17 4.23 -6.74
C ILE A 206 -10.48 5.25 -7.65
N ARG A 207 -10.93 5.36 -8.90
CA ARG A 207 -10.26 6.16 -9.93
C ARG A 207 -10.38 7.66 -9.70
N TYR A 208 -11.59 8.14 -9.37
CA TYR A 208 -11.92 9.57 -9.44
C TYR A 208 -12.25 10.19 -8.07
N ARG A 209 -12.73 9.41 -7.10
CA ARG A 209 -13.13 9.93 -5.77
C ARG A 209 -12.09 9.70 -4.67
N SER A 210 -11.02 8.97 -4.95
CA SER A 210 -9.94 8.67 -4.00
C SER A 210 -8.73 9.61 -4.09
N ASN A 211 -8.96 10.86 -4.55
CA ASN A 211 -7.97 11.92 -4.64
C ASN A 211 -8.58 13.24 -4.13
N ASP A 212 -8.09 13.71 -2.99
CA ASP A 212 -8.66 14.85 -2.27
C ASP A 212 -8.45 16.16 -3.08
N PRO A 213 -9.53 16.90 -3.41
CA PRO A 213 -9.43 18.15 -4.17
C PRO A 213 -8.69 19.26 -3.43
N ASP A 214 -8.65 19.23 -2.10
CA ASP A 214 -8.07 20.28 -1.25
C ASP A 214 -6.55 20.13 -1.07
N GLN A 215 -5.98 19.02 -1.52
CA GLN A 215 -4.54 18.79 -1.48
C GLN A 215 -3.78 19.61 -2.53
N ALA A 216 -2.50 19.89 -2.26
CA ALA A 216 -1.65 20.61 -3.19
C ALA A 216 -1.59 19.92 -4.56
N ALA A 217 -1.62 20.70 -5.65
CA ALA A 217 -1.72 20.18 -7.02
C ALA A 217 -0.67 19.11 -7.37
N LYS A 218 0.58 19.28 -6.90
CA LYS A 218 1.65 18.28 -7.11
C LYS A 218 1.34 16.94 -6.43
N ILE A 219 0.79 16.97 -5.22
CA ILE A 219 0.38 15.77 -4.48
C ILE A 219 -0.77 15.10 -5.22
N ARG A 220 -1.80 15.87 -5.58
CA ARG A 220 -2.95 15.37 -6.35
C ARG A 220 -2.55 14.70 -7.65
N SER A 221 -1.56 15.25 -8.34
CA SER A 221 -1.04 14.70 -9.58
C SER A 221 -0.34 13.34 -9.40
N GLY A 222 0.44 13.19 -8.33
CA GLY A 222 1.03 11.90 -7.95
C GLY A 222 -0.02 10.87 -7.54
N ILE A 223 -1.04 11.28 -6.79
CA ILE A 223 -2.16 10.42 -6.38
C ILE A 223 -2.97 9.99 -7.60
N ALA A 224 -3.26 10.87 -8.56
CA ALA A 224 -3.98 10.52 -9.77
C ALA A 224 -3.27 9.40 -10.55
N LYS A 225 -1.94 9.51 -10.73
CA LYS A 225 -1.11 8.44 -11.34
C LYS A 225 -1.31 7.09 -10.63
N ARG A 226 -1.34 7.09 -9.30
CA ARG A 226 -1.57 5.88 -8.49
C ARG A 226 -2.98 5.34 -8.65
N ARG A 227 -4.02 6.19 -8.59
CA ARG A 227 -5.43 5.78 -8.74
C ARG A 227 -5.73 5.24 -10.14
N PHE A 228 -5.07 5.75 -11.18
CA PHE A 228 -5.18 5.19 -12.52
C PHE A 228 -4.66 3.75 -12.58
N MET A 229 -3.49 3.46 -12.01
CA MET A 229 -2.97 2.09 -11.96
C MET A 229 -3.82 1.17 -11.07
N GLU A 230 -4.21 1.64 -9.89
CA GLU A 230 -5.06 0.88 -8.97
C GLU A 230 -6.42 0.53 -9.59
N SER A 231 -7.09 1.50 -10.21
CA SER A 231 -8.36 1.26 -10.90
C SER A 231 -8.20 0.35 -12.13
N GLN A 232 -7.08 0.46 -12.85
CA GLN A 232 -6.76 -0.44 -13.97
C GLN A 232 -6.56 -1.89 -13.51
N VAL A 233 -5.87 -2.12 -12.39
CA VAL A 233 -5.74 -3.47 -11.81
C VAL A 233 -7.07 -3.99 -11.25
N PHE A 234 -7.88 -3.12 -10.64
CA PHE A 234 -9.22 -3.48 -10.18
C PHE A 234 -10.11 -3.93 -11.35
N GLY A 235 -10.02 -3.20 -12.47
CA GLY A 235 -10.75 -3.47 -13.72
C GLY A 235 -12.14 -2.83 -13.73
N LEU A 236 -12.48 -2.17 -14.83
CA LEU A 236 -13.84 -1.67 -15.04
C LEU A 236 -14.77 -2.82 -15.39
N TYR A 237 -14.29 -3.73 -16.22
CA TYR A 237 -14.98 -4.96 -16.59
C TYR A 237 -14.60 -6.12 -15.66
N ASP A 238 -15.54 -7.04 -15.48
CA ASP A 238 -15.31 -8.35 -14.89
C ASP A 238 -14.42 -9.18 -15.81
N ASN A 239 -14.87 -9.34 -17.06
CA ASN A 239 -14.09 -9.90 -18.14
C ASN A 239 -14.24 -9.00 -19.38
N PRO A 240 -13.19 -8.25 -19.79
CA PRO A 240 -13.27 -7.36 -20.94
C PRO A 240 -13.44 -8.12 -22.27
N GLN A 241 -13.16 -9.42 -22.32
CA GLN A 241 -13.42 -10.25 -23.50
C GLN A 241 -14.87 -10.73 -23.59
N GLU A 242 -15.65 -10.56 -22.52
CA GLU A 242 -17.02 -11.06 -22.43
C GLU A 242 -17.88 -10.14 -21.55
N VAL A 243 -18.15 -8.94 -22.06
CA VAL A 243 -18.98 -7.95 -21.36
C VAL A 243 -20.45 -8.30 -21.50
N SER A 244 -21.10 -8.62 -20.38
CA SER A 244 -22.54 -8.91 -20.39
C SER A 244 -23.39 -7.64 -20.59
N ALA A 245 -24.61 -7.78 -21.12
CA ALA A 245 -25.51 -6.63 -21.28
C ALA A 245 -25.86 -5.94 -19.94
N ALA A 246 -25.97 -6.70 -18.86
CA ALA A 246 -26.22 -6.16 -17.52
C ALA A 246 -25.03 -5.35 -17.00
N GLU A 247 -23.80 -5.82 -17.26
CA GLU A 247 -22.58 -5.10 -16.93
C GLU A 247 -22.44 -3.82 -17.76
N ALA A 248 -22.64 -3.89 -19.07
CA ALA A 248 -22.63 -2.71 -19.93
C ALA A 248 -23.66 -1.66 -19.49
N GLN A 249 -24.86 -2.07 -19.05
CA GLN A 249 -25.87 -1.17 -18.47
C GLN A 249 -25.39 -0.52 -17.16
N ASN A 250 -24.69 -1.26 -16.30
CA ASN A 250 -24.12 -0.71 -15.06
C ASN A 250 -23.05 0.34 -15.36
N ILE A 251 -22.16 0.05 -16.30
CA ILE A 251 -21.10 0.97 -16.75
C ILE A 251 -21.72 2.21 -17.36
N PHE A 252 -22.66 2.07 -18.30
CA PHE A 252 -23.33 3.20 -18.92
C PHE A 252 -24.02 4.08 -17.89
N ARG A 253 -24.72 3.49 -16.91
CA ARG A 253 -25.37 4.23 -15.83
C ARG A 253 -24.36 4.97 -14.95
N MET A 254 -23.25 4.34 -14.58
CA MET A 254 -22.17 4.98 -13.83
C MET A 254 -21.62 6.19 -14.60
N LEU A 255 -21.32 6.01 -15.89
CA LEU A 255 -20.82 7.09 -16.76
C LEU A 255 -21.82 8.25 -16.86
N GLN A 256 -23.12 7.97 -17.04
CA GLN A 256 -24.14 9.01 -17.11
C GLN A 256 -24.26 9.79 -15.79
N ASN A 257 -24.26 9.08 -14.65
CA ASN A 257 -24.40 9.70 -13.35
C ASN A 257 -23.20 10.57 -12.96
N HIS A 258 -22.00 10.22 -13.42
CA HIS A 258 -20.75 10.86 -13.01
C HIS A 258 -20.00 11.58 -14.13
N ARG A 259 -20.62 11.75 -15.30
CA ARG A 259 -20.01 12.29 -16.52
C ARG A 259 -19.16 13.53 -16.28
N GLN A 260 -19.71 14.52 -15.56
CA GLN A 260 -19.00 15.78 -15.30
C GLN A 260 -17.75 15.55 -14.43
N THR A 261 -17.85 14.75 -13.37
CA THR A 261 -16.70 14.44 -12.49
C THR A 261 -15.60 13.71 -13.26
N ILE A 262 -15.97 12.77 -14.13
CA ILE A 262 -15.03 12.04 -14.97
C ILE A 262 -14.32 13.02 -15.93
N MET A 263 -15.09 13.84 -16.65
CA MET A 263 -14.55 14.82 -17.60
C MET A 263 -13.60 15.81 -16.93
N ASP A 264 -13.98 16.37 -15.79
CA ASP A 264 -13.14 17.32 -15.05
C ASP A 264 -11.83 16.67 -14.58
N TYR A 265 -11.89 15.41 -14.15
CA TYR A 265 -10.72 14.70 -13.65
C TYR A 265 -9.78 14.26 -14.79
N GLU A 266 -10.33 13.72 -15.87
CA GLU A 266 -9.57 13.32 -17.07
C GLU A 266 -8.92 14.55 -17.72
N ALA A 267 -9.62 15.69 -17.80
CA ALA A 267 -9.02 16.95 -18.26
C ALA A 267 -7.88 17.45 -17.35
N ALA A 268 -7.96 17.19 -16.04
CA ALA A 268 -6.94 17.63 -15.09
C ALA A 268 -5.70 16.72 -15.03
N PHE A 269 -5.88 15.40 -15.19
CA PHE A 269 -4.82 14.43 -14.90
C PHE A 269 -4.65 13.31 -15.93
N GLY A 270 -5.64 13.05 -16.78
CA GLY A 270 -5.63 11.95 -17.72
C GLY A 270 -5.49 12.45 -19.16
N HIS A 271 -6.32 11.90 -20.03
CA HIS A 271 -6.46 12.38 -21.41
C HIS A 271 -7.78 13.15 -21.51
N ALA A 272 -7.72 14.46 -21.76
CA ALA A 272 -8.94 15.21 -22.03
C ALA A 272 -9.60 14.61 -23.29
N PRO A 273 -10.92 14.29 -23.27
CA PRO A 273 -11.61 13.66 -24.41
C PRO A 273 -11.48 14.44 -25.74
N ASP A 274 -11.26 15.76 -25.63
CA ASP A 274 -11.30 16.69 -26.75
C ASP A 274 -9.92 17.29 -27.11
N THR A 275 -8.81 16.85 -26.49
CA THR A 275 -7.48 17.41 -26.82
C THR A 275 -6.36 16.36 -26.81
N ASP A 276 -5.65 16.25 -27.93
CA ASP A 276 -4.44 15.41 -28.11
C ASP A 276 -3.18 15.97 -27.40
N SER A 277 -3.30 16.69 -26.28
CA SER A 277 -2.16 17.35 -25.62
C SER A 277 -1.79 16.67 -24.29
N PRO A 278 -0.81 15.74 -24.29
CA PRO A 278 -0.53 14.84 -23.16
C PRO A 278 0.37 15.46 -22.07
N THR A 279 0.46 16.80 -21.96
CA THR A 279 1.45 17.42 -21.05
C THR A 279 1.24 17.08 -19.56
N ASN A 280 0.07 16.55 -19.19
CA ASN A 280 -0.27 16.08 -17.84
C ASN A 280 -0.74 14.63 -17.77
N ASP A 281 -0.52 13.80 -18.81
CA ASP A 281 -1.06 12.45 -18.88
C ASP A 281 -0.48 11.51 -17.80
N ARG A 282 -1.22 11.37 -16.70
CA ARG A 282 -0.84 10.47 -15.61
C ARG A 282 -1.17 9.02 -15.90
N ILE A 283 -1.96 8.72 -16.92
CA ILE A 283 -2.21 7.34 -17.36
C ILE A 283 -0.94 6.82 -18.06
N ALA A 284 -0.40 7.59 -19.00
CA ALA A 284 0.86 7.26 -19.67
C ALA A 284 2.02 7.14 -18.67
N ALA A 285 2.11 8.08 -17.73
CA ALA A 285 3.11 8.01 -16.66
C ALA A 285 2.92 6.79 -15.75
N ALA A 286 1.68 6.40 -15.43
CA ALA A 286 1.40 5.20 -14.65
C ALA A 286 1.83 3.94 -15.42
N ASN A 287 1.50 3.84 -16.70
CA ASN A 287 1.87 2.69 -17.53
C ASN A 287 3.39 2.55 -17.66
N HIS A 288 4.12 3.67 -17.81
CA HIS A 288 5.59 3.66 -17.83
C HIS A 288 6.19 3.29 -16.46
N ASP A 289 5.71 3.92 -15.39
CA ASP A 289 6.30 3.77 -14.06
C ASP A 289 5.86 2.50 -13.35
N TYR A 290 4.78 1.83 -13.76
CA TYR A 290 4.27 0.64 -13.09
C TYR A 290 4.24 -0.60 -13.98
N THR A 291 5.07 -0.62 -15.04
CA THR A 291 5.23 -1.74 -15.98
C THR A 291 5.39 -3.11 -15.31
N THR A 292 6.08 -3.21 -14.17
CA THR A 292 6.30 -4.51 -13.49
C THR A 292 5.09 -5.06 -12.75
N ILE A 293 4.04 -4.24 -12.57
CA ILE A 293 2.80 -4.63 -11.88
C ILE A 293 1.58 -4.49 -12.80
N ILE A 294 1.74 -3.94 -14.00
CA ILE A 294 0.68 -3.82 -15.00
C ILE A 294 0.17 -5.18 -15.47
N ASP A 295 0.97 -6.24 -15.35
CA ASP A 295 0.56 -7.61 -15.67
C ASP A 295 -0.56 -8.11 -14.75
N LEU A 296 -0.74 -7.50 -13.56
CA LEU A 296 -1.92 -7.74 -12.72
C LEU A 296 -3.20 -7.18 -13.35
N ALA A 297 -3.07 -6.18 -14.21
CA ALA A 297 -4.14 -5.70 -15.06
C ALA A 297 -4.28 -6.52 -16.35
N GLN A 298 -3.28 -7.26 -16.84
CA GLN A 298 -3.27 -7.90 -18.19
C GLN A 298 -4.26 -9.05 -18.45
N ASN A 299 -5.30 -9.22 -17.62
CA ASN A 299 -6.58 -9.73 -18.14
C ASN A 299 -7.44 -8.61 -18.78
N VAL A 300 -6.86 -7.42 -18.95
CA VAL A 300 -7.42 -6.24 -19.59
C VAL A 300 -6.61 -5.96 -20.85
N SER A 301 -7.19 -6.34 -21.99
CA SER A 301 -6.68 -6.03 -23.32
C SER A 301 -6.75 -4.53 -23.63
N GLU A 302 -5.98 -4.11 -24.65
CA GLU A 302 -6.01 -2.82 -25.35
C GLU A 302 -7.42 -2.23 -25.61
N GLN A 303 -8.45 -3.07 -25.57
CA GLN A 303 -9.88 -2.73 -25.64
C GLN A 303 -10.37 -1.74 -24.57
N GLU A 304 -9.92 -1.78 -23.30
CA GLU A 304 -10.40 -0.82 -22.27
C GLU A 304 -9.97 0.62 -22.59
N VAL A 305 -8.77 0.78 -23.16
CA VAL A 305 -8.28 2.07 -23.65
C VAL A 305 -9.04 2.48 -24.91
N SER A 306 -9.30 1.54 -25.82
CA SER A 306 -10.05 1.76 -27.05
C SER A 306 -11.52 2.15 -26.81
N ASP A 307 -12.20 1.53 -25.85
CA ASP A 307 -13.63 1.77 -25.60
C ASP A 307 -13.87 3.12 -24.91
N LEU A 308 -12.93 3.58 -24.09
CA LEU A 308 -12.95 4.94 -23.53
C LEU A 308 -12.71 6.00 -24.62
N THR A 309 -11.91 5.68 -25.66
CA THR A 309 -11.74 6.55 -26.83
C THR A 309 -12.85 6.42 -27.89
N ALA A 310 -13.67 5.37 -27.86
CA ALA A 310 -14.74 5.16 -28.83
C ALA A 310 -16.11 5.71 -28.38
N MET A 311 -16.23 6.15 -27.13
CA MET A 311 -17.42 6.82 -26.59
C MET A 311 -17.37 8.36 -26.68
N SER A 312 -16.38 8.92 -27.40
CA SER A 312 -16.26 10.34 -27.76
C SER A 312 -17.02 10.66 -29.06
#